data_AF-A0A317CQ26-F1
#
_entry.id   AF-A0A317CQ26-F1
#
_cell.length_a   1.000
_cell.length_b   1.000
_cell.length_c   1.000
_cell.angle_alpha   90.00
_cell.angle_beta   90.00
_cell.angle_gamma   90.00
#
_symmetry.space_group_name_H-M   'P 1'
#
loop_
_entity.id
_entity.type
_entity.pdbx_description
1 polymer ?
#
loop_
_entity_poly.entity_id
_entity_poly.type
_entity_poly.pdbx_seq_one_letter_code
_entity_poly.pdbx_strand_id
1 'polypeptide(L)'
;MTPTQRIQAAAAFQAYNAMETTKQRHLDLMLAIDTRTKKFNLAATEAENAMFKLLLADHNEQVQQFKLESDTLKETHPEAHAAMFQYLGEVHAMLDAFKSSADNAH
;
A
#
# COMPACT_ATOMS: atom_id res chain seq x y z
N MET A 1 6.26 -18.73 4.95
CA MET A 1 5.10 -19.33 4.24
C MET A 1 5.52 -20.57 3.45
N THR A 2 4.82 -21.69 3.61
CA THR A 2 4.95 -22.89 2.78
C THR A 2 4.29 -22.70 1.40
N PRO A 3 4.54 -23.57 0.40
CA PRO A 3 3.86 -23.49 -0.90
C PRO A 3 2.32 -23.52 -0.79
N THR A 4 1.76 -24.39 0.07
CA THR A 4 0.32 -24.48 0.30
C THR A 4 -0.23 -23.18 0.89
N GLN A 5 0.45 -22.59 1.88
CA GLN A 5 0.04 -21.31 2.47
C GLN A 5 0.08 -20.17 1.44
N ARG A 6 1.01 -20.19 0.48
CA ARG A 6 1.05 -19.20 -0.61
C ARG A 6 -0.15 -19.33 -1.54
N ILE A 7 -0.57 -20.56 -1.87
CA ILE A 7 -1.76 -20.80 -2.69
C ILE A 7 -3.01 -20.31 -1.95
N GLN A 8 -3.14 -20.65 -0.66
CA GLN A 8 -4.28 -20.23 0.16
C GLN A 8 -4.35 -18.71 0.32
N ALA A 9 -3.21 -18.05 0.52
CA ALA A 9 -3.14 -16.60 0.73
C ALA A 9 -3.13 -15.78 -0.57
N ALA A 10 -3.17 -16.42 -1.76
CA ALA A 10 -2.92 -15.73 -3.03
C ALA A 10 -3.86 -14.54 -3.27
N ALA A 11 -5.16 -14.70 -3.02
CA ALA A 11 -6.15 -13.63 -3.21
C ALA A 11 -5.92 -12.44 -2.25
N ALA A 12 -5.76 -12.72 -0.95
CA ALA A 12 -5.47 -11.70 0.05
C ALA A 12 -4.13 -10.99 -0.22
N PHE A 13 -3.10 -11.73 -0.65
CA PHE A 13 -1.80 -11.18 -1.00
C PHE A 13 -1.87 -10.28 -2.24
N GLN A 14 -2.64 -10.68 -3.26
CA GLN A 14 -2.88 -9.83 -4.43
C GLN A 14 -3.64 -8.55 -4.05
N ALA A 15 -4.69 -8.66 -3.23
CA ALA A 15 -5.46 -7.51 -2.77
C ALA A 15 -4.61 -6.56 -1.91
N TYR A 16 -3.74 -7.09 -1.05
CA TYR A 16 -2.76 -6.31 -0.30
C TYR A 16 -1.84 -5.50 -1.21
N ASN A 17 -1.26 -6.13 -2.23
CA ASN A 17 -0.35 -5.45 -3.16
C ASN A 17 -1.08 -4.37 -3.98
N ALA A 18 -2.33 -4.61 -4.38
CA ALA A 18 -3.14 -3.61 -5.06
C ALA A 18 -3.45 -2.41 -4.15
N MET A 19 -3.76 -2.66 -2.87
CA MET A 19 -3.95 -1.62 -1.86
C MET A 19 -2.68 -0.79 -1.64
N GLU A 20 -1.52 -1.41 -1.47
CA GLU A 20 -0.25 -0.69 -1.30
C GLU A 20 0.14 0.10 -2.56
N THR A 21 -0.12 -0.46 -3.74
CA THR A 21 0.13 0.24 -5.01
C THR A 21 -0.72 1.50 -5.15
N THR A 22 -2.03 1.40 -4.86
CA THR A 22 -2.95 2.56 -4.93
C THR A 22 -2.68 3.56 -3.81
N LYS A 23 -2.21 3.10 -2.65
CA LYS A 23 -1.72 3.95 -1.57
C LYS A 23 -0.55 4.82 -2.02
N GLN A 24 0.48 4.19 -2.60
CA GLN A 24 1.67 4.90 -3.05
C GLN A 24 1.33 5.95 -4.12
N ARG A 25 0.48 5.59 -5.10
CA ARG A 25 0.09 6.52 -6.20
C ARG A 25 -0.54 7.81 -5.70
N HIS A 26 -1.49 7.74 -4.76
CA HIS A 26 -2.14 8.97 -4.28
C HIS A 26 -1.19 9.79 -3.39
N LEU A 27 -0.34 9.15 -2.58
CA LEU A 27 0.66 9.83 -1.77
C LEU A 27 1.71 10.54 -2.64
N ASP A 28 2.16 9.92 -3.72
CA ASP A 28 3.13 10.51 -4.65
C ASP A 28 2.57 11.77 -5.30
N LEU A 29 1.31 11.73 -5.77
CA LEU A 29 0.66 12.91 -6.35
C LEU A 29 0.48 14.01 -5.31
N MET A 30 0.05 13.67 -4.09
CA MET A 30 -0.08 14.63 -2.99
C MET A 30 1.25 15.31 -2.69
N LEU A 31 2.34 14.54 -2.60
CA LEU A 31 3.68 15.06 -2.32
C LEU A 31 4.19 15.95 -3.46
N ALA A 32 3.93 15.58 -4.72
CA ALA A 32 4.31 16.39 -5.87
C ALA A 32 3.59 17.75 -5.88
N ILE A 33 2.28 17.76 -5.59
CA ILE A 33 1.47 18.98 -5.47
C ILE A 33 1.99 19.86 -4.32
N ASP A 34 2.23 19.27 -3.14
CA ASP A 34 2.73 19.98 -1.96
C ASP A 34 4.12 20.60 -2.22
N THR A 35 5.03 19.82 -2.82
CA THR A 35 6.37 20.29 -3.18
C THR A 35 6.32 21.47 -4.15
N ARG A 36 5.48 21.38 -5.20
CA ARG A 36 5.31 22.47 -6.16
C ARG A 36 4.70 23.72 -5.50
N THR A 37 3.71 23.52 -4.63
CA THR A 37 3.05 24.60 -3.89
C THR A 37 4.07 25.34 -3.02
N LYS A 38 4.87 24.61 -2.23
CA LYS A 38 5.89 25.20 -1.36
C LYS A 38 7.01 25.91 -2.14
N LYS A 39 7.45 25.33 -3.26
CA LYS A 39 8.59 25.86 -4.03
C LYS A 39 8.22 27.06 -4.91
N PHE A 40 7.00 27.09 -5.45
CA PHE A 40 6.60 28.07 -6.47
C PHE A 40 5.33 28.85 -6.13
N ASN A 41 4.73 28.62 -4.97
CA ASN A 41 3.45 29.20 -4.55
C ASN A 41 2.30 28.95 -5.56
N LEU A 42 2.36 27.80 -6.24
CA LEU A 42 1.38 27.39 -7.24
C LEU A 42 0.35 26.47 -6.61
N ALA A 43 -0.92 26.92 -6.57
CA ALA A 43 -2.03 26.08 -6.14
C ALA A 43 -2.18 24.83 -7.02
N ALA A 44 -2.84 23.80 -6.49
CA ALA A 44 -3.24 22.64 -7.28
C ALA A 44 -4.22 23.05 -8.38
N THR A 45 -3.96 22.57 -9.59
CA THR A 45 -4.85 22.74 -10.74
C THR A 45 -6.12 21.91 -10.55
N GLU A 46 -7.17 22.24 -11.30
CA GLU A 46 -8.41 21.45 -11.30
C GLU A 46 -8.16 20.01 -11.77
N ALA A 47 -7.30 19.81 -12.77
CA ALA A 47 -6.94 18.49 -13.27
C ALA A 47 -6.23 17.63 -12.21
N GLU A 48 -5.31 18.22 -11.45
CA GLU A 48 -4.62 17.54 -10.34
C GLU A 48 -5.60 17.17 -9.22
N ASN A 49 -6.48 18.09 -8.84
CA ASN A 49 -7.51 17.83 -7.83
C ASN A 49 -8.48 16.71 -8.29
N ALA A 50 -8.85 16.69 -9.57
CA ALA A 50 -9.69 15.64 -10.14
C ALA A 50 -8.98 14.28 -10.13
N MET A 51 -7.71 14.23 -10.56
CA MET A 51 -6.91 13.01 -10.53
C MET A 51 -6.69 12.49 -9.11
N PHE A 52 -6.41 13.37 -8.16
CA PHE A 52 -6.23 12.99 -6.75
C PHE A 52 -7.50 12.36 -6.17
N LYS A 53 -8.68 12.90 -6.49
CA LYS A 53 -9.97 12.31 -6.10
C LYS A 53 -10.18 10.92 -6.68
N LEU A 54 -9.81 10.70 -7.96
CA LEU A 54 -9.88 9.37 -8.59
C LEU A 54 -8.96 8.38 -7.87
N LEU A 55 -7.70 8.76 -7.64
CA LEU A 55 -6.73 7.89 -6.97
C LEU A 55 -7.13 7.55 -5.52
N LEU A 56 -7.78 8.48 -4.82
CA LEU A 56 -8.37 8.22 -3.50
C LEU A 56 -9.55 7.25 -3.57
N ALA A 57 -10.42 7.39 -4.57
CA ALA A 57 -11.54 6.47 -4.78
C ALA A 57 -11.02 5.06 -5.08
N ASP A 58 -10.05 4.93 -6.00
CA ASP A 58 -9.38 3.66 -6.31
C ASP A 58 -8.77 3.03 -5.06
N HIS A 59 -8.07 3.83 -4.23
CA HIS A 59 -7.47 3.32 -2.99
C HIS A 59 -8.53 2.82 -2.01
N ASN A 60 -9.64 3.55 -1.84
CA ASN A 60 -10.72 3.13 -0.96
C ASN A 60 -11.34 1.80 -1.41
N GLU A 61 -11.54 1.61 -2.71
CA GLU A 61 -12.01 0.34 -3.26
C GLU A 61 -11.05 -0.81 -2.97
N GLN A 62 -9.74 -0.60 -3.17
CA GLN A 62 -8.73 -1.63 -2.86
C GLN A 62 -8.60 -1.92 -1.37
N VAL A 63 -8.82 -0.93 -0.49
CA VAL A 63 -8.89 -1.15 0.97
C VAL A 63 -10.07 -2.07 1.32
N GLN A 64 -11.24 -1.86 0.72
CA GLN A 64 -12.39 -2.75 0.96
C GLN A 64 -12.13 -4.16 0.42
N GLN A 65 -11.54 -4.29 -0.77
CA GLN A 65 -11.19 -5.59 -1.33
C GLN A 65 -10.18 -6.33 -0.46
N PHE A 66 -9.12 -5.66 0.00
CA PHE A 66 -8.14 -6.27 0.88
C PHE A 66 -8.77 -6.72 2.20
N LYS A 67 -9.64 -5.90 2.79
CA LYS A 67 -10.37 -6.28 4.01
C LYS A 67 -11.17 -7.56 3.81
N LEU A 68 -11.97 -7.62 2.73
CA LEU A 68 -12.78 -8.79 2.39
C LEU A 68 -11.93 -10.06 2.24
N GLU A 69 -10.86 -10.01 1.44
CA GLU A 69 -10.00 -11.16 1.18
C GLU A 69 -9.19 -11.57 2.43
N SER A 70 -8.76 -10.60 3.24
CA SER A 70 -8.05 -10.85 4.48
C SER A 70 -8.95 -11.53 5.51
N ASP A 71 -10.18 -11.03 5.69
CA ASP A 71 -11.17 -11.63 6.59
C ASP A 71 -11.54 -13.04 6.12
N THR A 72 -11.76 -13.24 4.81
CA THR A 72 -12.02 -14.57 4.22
C THR A 72 -10.85 -15.53 4.48
N LEU A 73 -9.61 -15.09 4.28
CA LEU A 73 -8.43 -15.92 4.56
C LEU A 73 -8.32 -16.27 6.04
N LYS A 74 -8.61 -15.32 6.94
CA LYS A 74 -8.59 -15.53 8.39
C LYS A 74 -9.59 -16.59 8.83
N GLU A 75 -10.79 -16.57 8.25
CA GLU A 75 -11.86 -17.50 8.57
C GLU A 75 -11.61 -18.90 8.00
N THR A 76 -11.13 -18.99 6.77
CA THR A 76 -10.97 -20.27 6.05
C THR A 76 -9.63 -20.95 6.31
N HIS A 77 -8.55 -20.17 6.45
CA HIS A 77 -7.17 -20.66 6.59
C HIS A 77 -6.36 -19.77 7.56
N PRO A 78 -6.67 -19.79 8.88
CA PRO A 78 -6.06 -18.91 9.87
C PRO A 78 -4.52 -19.03 9.95
N GLU A 79 -3.97 -20.22 9.72
CA GLU A 79 -2.51 -20.40 9.68
C GLU A 79 -1.87 -19.74 8.46
N ALA A 80 -2.54 -19.74 7.31
CA ALA A 80 -2.07 -19.06 6.11
C ALA A 80 -2.19 -17.53 6.26
N HIS A 81 -3.24 -17.05 6.93
CA HIS A 81 -3.39 -15.65 7.32
C HIS A 81 -2.22 -15.16 8.18
N ALA A 82 -1.94 -15.87 9.29
CA ALA A 82 -0.83 -15.53 10.17
C ALA A 82 0.53 -15.56 9.42
N ALA A 83 0.77 -16.61 8.62
CA ALA A 83 2.00 -16.75 7.85
C ALA A 83 2.17 -15.65 6.79
N MET A 84 1.09 -15.18 6.17
CA MET A 84 1.10 -14.07 5.22
C MET A 84 1.51 -12.77 5.91
N PHE A 85 0.88 -12.41 7.03
CA PHE A 85 1.21 -11.17 7.75
C PHE A 85 2.60 -11.19 8.36
N GLN A 86 3.07 -12.35 8.84
CA GLN A 86 4.46 -12.50 9.26
C GLN A 86 5.43 -12.20 8.11
N TYR A 87 5.20 -12.81 6.94
CA TYR A 87 6.03 -12.58 5.76
C TYR A 87 6.04 -11.10 5.32
N LEU A 88 4.87 -10.47 5.27
CA LEU A 88 4.76 -9.04 4.95
C LEU A 88 5.52 -8.16 5.96
N GLY A 89 5.41 -8.47 7.25
CA GLY A 89 6.14 -7.79 8.32
C GLY A 89 7.66 -7.91 8.16
N GLU A 90 8.16 -9.10 7.84
CA GLU A 90 9.59 -9.34 7.57
C GLU A 90 10.10 -8.54 6.37
N VAL A 91 9.31 -8.50 5.28
CA VAL A 91 9.63 -7.70 4.09
C VAL A 91 9.70 -6.20 4.42
N HIS A 92 8.69 -5.67 5.13
CA HIS A 92 8.65 -4.26 5.50
C HIS A 92 9.80 -3.88 6.44
N ALA A 93 10.05 -4.68 7.47
CA ALA A 93 11.15 -4.44 8.41
C ALA A 93 12.51 -4.39 7.68
N MET A 94 12.74 -5.28 6.71
CA MET A 94 13.95 -5.28 5.90
C MET A 94 14.05 -4.00 5.05
N LEU A 95 12.98 -3.62 4.36
CA LEU A 95 12.98 -2.42 3.51
C LEU A 95 13.17 -1.13 4.31
N ASP A 96 12.56 -1.03 5.49
CA ASP A 96 12.65 0.15 6.34
C ASP A 96 14.05 0.33 6.93
N ALA A 97 14.78 -0.76 7.22
CA ALA A 97 16.17 -0.70 7.65
C ALA A 97 17.10 -0.04 6.60
N PHE A 98 16.81 -0.20 5.31
CA PHE A 98 17.55 0.48 4.24
C PHE A 98 17.20 1.97 4.14
N LYS A 99 15.94 2.34 4.40
CA LYS A 99 15.51 3.75 4.40
C LYS A 99 16.13 4.53 5.56
N SER A 100 16.13 3.97 6.78
CA SER A 100 16.72 4.63 7.95
C SER A 100 18.23 4.83 7.85
N SER A 101 18.91 3.99 7.07
CA SER A 101 20.35 4.12 6.82
C SER A 101 20.69 5.26 5.85
N ALA A 102 19.76 5.60 4.95
CA ALA A 102 19.93 6.71 4.02
C ALA A 102 19.76 8.08 4.70
N ASP A 103 18.87 8.19 5.68
CA ASP A 103 18.61 9.44 6.41
C ASP A 103 19.74 9.84 7.39
N ASN A 104 20.64 8.91 7.74
CA ASN A 104 21.78 9.16 8.64
C ASN A 104 23.10 9.47 7.89
N ALA A 105 23.05 9.63 6.56
CA ALA A 105 24.22 9.89 5.71
C ALA A 105 24.36 11.36 5.25
N HIS A 106 23.63 12.29 5.89
CA HIS A 106 23.66 13.74 5.64
C HIS A 106 23.96 14.52 6.92
#